data_AF-A0A9Q9VX67-F1
#
_entry.id   AF-A0A9Q9VX67-F1
#
_cell.length_a   1.000
_cell.length_b   1.000
_cell.length_c   1.000
_cell.angle_alpha   90.00
_cell.angle_beta   90.00
_cell.angle_gamma   90.00
#
_symmetry.space_group_name_H-M   'P 1'
#
loop_
_entity.id
_entity.type
_entity.pdbx_description
1 polymer ?
#
loop_
_entity_poly.entity_id
_entity_poly.type
_entity_poly.pdbx_seq_one_letter_code
_entity_poly.pdbx_strand_id
1 'polypeptide(L)'
;MQKSVQFYGSQRKAIIQTYMQEIRYAKFAEDLHRNLTFLHKRSAELAKDLKKHHHLIWDQINEIRRTEVDIDIKIRACKGSCKQTFDHAVDNDAFKAMENKMEQFNIISKRRKSFSKNKKLKLQSVDRPSVSPSYRKIPIVRTELLTKFEDIEQHQVILDELLEDI
;
A
#
# COMPACT_ATOMS: atom_id res chain seq x y z
N MET A 1 48.62 17.30 -21.61
CA MET A 1 47.67 16.23 -22.00
C MET A 1 47.30 15.29 -20.87
N GLN A 2 48.23 14.83 -20.03
CA GLN A 2 47.92 13.86 -18.94
C GLN A 2 46.82 14.33 -17.96
N LYS A 3 46.76 15.63 -17.66
CA LYS A 3 45.71 16.23 -16.79
C LYS A 3 44.30 16.10 -17.37
N SER A 4 44.11 16.21 -18.69
CA SER A 4 42.77 16.11 -19.30
C SER A 4 42.26 14.66 -19.34
N VAL A 5 43.16 13.69 -19.54
CA VAL A 5 42.83 12.26 -19.48
C VAL A 5 42.47 11.84 -18.06
N GLN A 6 43.25 12.28 -17.05
CA GLN A 6 42.96 12.03 -15.64
C GLN A 6 41.63 12.66 -15.21
N PHE A 7 41.36 13.90 -15.63
CA PHE A 7 40.10 14.58 -15.37
C PHE A 7 38.93 13.80 -15.98
N TYR A 8 39.01 13.40 -17.25
CA TYR A 8 37.99 12.59 -17.91
C TYR A 8 37.73 11.26 -17.18
N GLY A 9 38.80 10.54 -16.81
CA GLY A 9 38.68 9.29 -16.07
C GLY A 9 38.00 9.45 -14.71
N SER A 10 38.33 10.51 -13.96
CA SER A 10 37.68 10.80 -12.67
C SER A 10 36.19 11.14 -12.83
N GLN A 11 35.84 11.97 -13.82
CA GLN A 11 34.45 12.35 -14.09
C GLN A 11 33.65 11.14 -14.55
N ARG A 12 34.24 10.30 -15.40
CA ARG A 12 33.63 9.06 -15.85
C ARG A 12 33.30 8.12 -14.71
N LYS A 13 34.25 7.91 -13.79
CA LYS A 13 34.02 7.06 -12.62
C LYS A 13 32.87 7.59 -11.76
N ALA A 14 32.83 8.90 -11.51
CA ALA A 14 31.78 9.54 -10.74
C ALA A 14 30.40 9.38 -11.41
N ILE A 15 30.30 9.66 -12.71
CA ILE A 15 29.05 9.53 -13.47
C ILE A 15 28.52 8.10 -13.47
N ILE A 16 29.37 7.10 -13.76
CA ILE A 16 28.95 5.69 -13.73
C ILE A 16 28.49 5.29 -12.33
N GLN A 17 29.20 5.72 -11.29
CA GLN A 17 28.85 5.41 -9.91
C GLN A 17 27.47 5.99 -9.55
N THR A 18 27.20 7.25 -9.89
CA THR A 18 25.90 7.88 -9.69
C THR A 18 24.81 7.17 -10.47
N TYR A 19 25.02 6.87 -11.76
CA TYR A 19 24.08 6.14 -12.60
C TYR A 19 23.69 4.77 -12.00
N MET A 20 24.68 4.02 -11.50
CA MET A 20 24.44 2.73 -10.84
C MET A 20 23.70 2.87 -9.51
N GLN A 21 23.79 4.01 -8.83
CA GLN A 21 23.00 4.29 -7.62
C GLN A 21 21.56 4.66 -7.98
N GLU A 22 21.36 5.48 -9.00
CA GLU A 22 20.04 5.89 -9.48
C GLU A 22 19.20 4.71 -9.96
N ILE A 23 19.78 3.78 -10.74
CA ILE A 23 19.08 2.55 -11.15
C ILE A 23 18.67 1.71 -9.94
N ARG A 24 19.58 1.54 -8.97
CA ARG A 24 19.27 0.78 -7.75
C ARG A 24 18.16 1.43 -6.94
N TYR A 25 18.18 2.75 -6.82
CA TYR A 25 17.13 3.51 -6.16
C TYR A 25 15.78 3.37 -6.89
N ALA A 26 15.77 3.51 -8.22
CA ALA A 26 14.56 3.38 -9.02
C ALA A 26 13.91 2.00 -8.88
N LYS A 27 14.72 0.93 -8.95
CA LYS A 27 14.25 -0.45 -8.73
C LYS A 27 13.67 -0.63 -7.32
N PHE A 28 14.37 -0.14 -6.30
CA PHE A 28 13.89 -0.22 -4.92
C PHE A 28 12.58 0.55 -4.72
N ALA A 29 12.47 1.75 -5.30
CA ALA A 29 11.25 2.57 -5.22
C ALA A 29 10.06 1.89 -5.92
N GLU A 30 10.29 1.23 -7.06
CA GLU A 30 9.26 0.46 -7.75
C GLU A 30 8.80 -0.76 -6.94
N ASP A 31 9.74 -1.54 -6.39
CA ASP A 31 9.42 -2.70 -5.53
C ASP A 31 8.64 -2.27 -4.28
N LEU A 32 9.06 -1.17 -3.65
CA LEU A 32 8.37 -0.59 -2.49
C LEU A 32 6.95 -0.13 -2.86
N HIS A 33 6.79 0.55 -3.99
CA HIS A 33 5.47 0.99 -4.46
C HIS A 33 4.56 -0.21 -4.71
N ARG A 34 5.04 -1.26 -5.39
CA ARG A 34 4.28 -2.49 -5.62
C ARG A 34 3.83 -3.15 -4.32
N ASN A 35 4.73 -3.29 -3.36
CA ASN A 35 4.42 -3.90 -2.06
C ASN A 35 3.41 -3.07 -1.27
N LEU A 36 3.56 -1.75 -1.26
CA LEU A 36 2.64 -0.85 -0.57
C LEU A 36 1.25 -0.88 -1.20
N THR A 37 1.16 -0.87 -2.53
CA THR A 37 -0.11 -0.98 -3.27
C THR A 37 -0.80 -2.31 -2.97
N PHE A 38 -0.05 -3.41 -2.97
CA PHE A 38 -0.58 -4.73 -2.59
C PHE A 38 -1.11 -4.75 -1.15
N LEU A 39 -0.33 -4.26 -0.19
CA LEU A 39 -0.73 -4.17 1.21
C LEU A 39 -1.96 -3.28 1.41
N HIS A 40 -2.04 -2.17 0.68
CA HIS A 40 -3.18 -1.27 0.72
C HIS A 40 -4.45 -1.96 0.20
N LYS A 41 -4.37 -2.64 -0.96
CA LYS A 41 -5.49 -3.42 -1.50
C LYS A 41 -5.98 -4.48 -0.51
N ARG A 42 -5.05 -5.30 0.01
CA ARG A 42 -5.37 -6.34 1.00
C ARG A 42 -5.96 -5.75 2.29
N SER A 43 -5.44 -4.61 2.76
CA SER A 43 -5.96 -3.92 3.94
C SER A 43 -7.39 -3.39 3.71
N ALA A 44 -7.69 -2.90 2.51
CA ALA A 44 -9.02 -2.45 2.12
C ALA A 44 -10.03 -3.61 2.05
N GLU A 45 -9.63 -4.75 1.47
CA GLU A 45 -10.44 -5.98 1.44
C GLU A 45 -10.74 -6.47 2.85
N LEU A 46 -9.71 -6.62 3.70
CA LEU A 46 -9.87 -7.02 5.09
C LEU A 46 -10.74 -6.04 5.89
N ALA A 47 -10.65 -4.73 5.61
CA ALA A 47 -11.52 -3.74 6.26
C ALA A 47 -12.99 -3.92 5.88
N LYS A 48 -13.26 -4.26 4.61
CA LYS A 48 -14.61 -4.55 4.11
C LYS A 48 -15.18 -5.79 4.78
N ASP A 49 -14.39 -6.87 4.87
CA ASP A 49 -14.80 -8.11 5.52
C ASP A 49 -15.07 -7.88 7.02
N LEU A 50 -14.18 -7.16 7.68
CA LEU A 50 -14.31 -6.78 9.07
C LEU A 50 -15.61 -5.98 9.34
N LYS A 51 -15.96 -5.05 8.44
CA LYS A 51 -17.23 -4.30 8.52
C LYS A 51 -18.45 -5.21 8.30
N LYS A 52 -18.36 -6.16 7.37
CA LYS A 52 -19.42 -7.16 7.16
C LYS A 52 -19.64 -8.02 8.41
N HIS A 53 -18.56 -8.54 9.00
CA HIS A 53 -18.65 -9.32 10.23
C HIS A 53 -19.19 -8.52 11.39
N HIS A 54 -18.78 -7.26 11.54
CA HIS A 54 -19.34 -6.36 12.56
C HIS A 54 -20.86 -6.23 12.44
N HIS A 55 -21.38 -6.01 11.22
CA HIS A 55 -22.83 -5.92 11.01
C HIS A 55 -23.55 -7.25 11.32
N LEU A 56 -23.00 -8.38 10.89
CA LEU A 56 -23.56 -9.70 11.19
C LEU A 56 -23.62 -9.98 12.69
N ILE A 57 -22.56 -9.63 13.42
CA ILE A 57 -22.51 -9.81 14.88
C ILE A 57 -23.52 -8.88 15.56
N TRP A 58 -23.65 -7.64 15.09
CA TRP A 58 -24.65 -6.70 15.62
C TRP A 58 -26.08 -7.25 15.48
N ASP A 59 -26.43 -7.75 14.29
CA ASP A 59 -27.74 -8.35 14.05
C ASP A 59 -27.93 -9.61 14.91
N GLN A 60 -26.89 -10.43 15.04
CA GLN A 60 -26.91 -11.61 15.90
C GLN A 60 -27.13 -11.26 17.38
N ILE A 61 -26.50 -10.22 17.91
CA ILE A 61 -26.70 -9.75 19.28
C ILE A 61 -28.17 -9.38 19.51
N ASN A 62 -28.79 -8.67 18.55
CA ASN A 62 -30.19 -8.27 18.64
C ASN A 62 -31.14 -9.49 18.63
N GLU A 63 -30.88 -10.46 17.76
CA GLU A 63 -31.67 -11.68 17.68
C GLU A 63 -31.51 -12.55 18.93
N ILE A 64 -30.30 -12.66 19.47
CA ILE A 64 -30.06 -13.36 20.75
C ILE A 64 -30.82 -12.67 21.87
N ARG A 65 -30.77 -11.33 21.95
CA ARG A 65 -31.50 -10.58 22.98
C ARG A 65 -33.01 -10.80 22.90
N ARG A 66 -33.60 -10.78 21.70
CA ARG A 66 -35.03 -11.08 21.49
C ARG A 66 -35.37 -12.51 21.91
N THR A 67 -34.52 -13.46 21.51
CA THR A 67 -34.70 -14.88 21.83
C THR A 67 -34.61 -15.13 23.33
N GLU A 68 -33.67 -14.49 24.02
CA GLU A 68 -33.49 -14.60 25.47
C GLU A 68 -34.73 -14.09 26.22
N VAL A 69 -35.28 -12.94 25.80
CA VAL A 69 -36.53 -12.40 26.37
C VAL A 69 -37.72 -13.33 26.10
N ASP A 70 -37.83 -13.89 24.89
CA ASP A 70 -38.87 -14.87 24.57
C ASP A 70 -38.77 -16.14 25.42
N ILE A 71 -37.56 -16.66 25.62
CA ILE A 71 -37.29 -17.81 26.50
C ILE A 71 -37.68 -17.48 27.94
N ASP A 72 -37.28 -16.32 28.45
CA ASP A 72 -37.65 -15.85 29.80
C ASP A 72 -39.17 -15.82 30.00
N ILE A 73 -39.91 -15.25 29.04
CA ILE A 73 -41.38 -15.22 29.05
C ILE A 73 -41.95 -16.64 29.05
N LYS A 74 -41.43 -17.54 28.21
CA LYS A 74 -41.89 -18.93 28.10
C LYS A 74 -41.65 -19.72 29.39
N ILE A 75 -40.47 -19.58 30.00
CA ILE A 75 -40.15 -20.21 31.29
C ILE A 75 -41.08 -19.68 32.38
N ARG A 76 -41.33 -18.36 32.42
CA ARG A 76 -42.25 -17.76 33.39
C ARG A 76 -43.70 -18.24 33.20
N ALA A 77 -44.15 -18.40 31.97
CA ALA A 77 -45.49 -18.91 31.66
C ALA A 77 -45.71 -20.35 32.17
N CYS A 78 -44.66 -21.18 32.22
CA CYS A 78 -44.73 -22.52 32.79
C CYS A 78 -45.04 -22.55 34.30
N LYS A 79 -44.92 -21.43 35.03
CA LYS A 79 -45.23 -21.38 36.48
C LYS A 79 -46.67 -21.79 36.83
N GLY A 80 -47.62 -21.59 35.91
CA GLY A 80 -49.01 -22.00 36.11
C GLY A 80 -49.34 -23.42 35.64
N SER A 81 -48.45 -24.07 34.89
CA SER A 81 -48.76 -25.32 34.16
C SER A 81 -47.83 -26.48 34.54
N CYS A 82 -46.64 -26.22 35.07
CA CYS A 82 -45.62 -27.22 35.35
C CYS A 82 -45.45 -27.48 36.86
N LYS A 83 -45.13 -28.73 37.22
CA LYS A 83 -44.89 -29.14 38.62
C LYS A 83 -43.67 -28.45 39.26
N GLN A 84 -42.67 -28.13 38.44
CA GLN A 84 -41.44 -27.45 38.86
C GLN A 84 -41.09 -26.37 37.83
N THR A 85 -40.49 -25.28 38.30
CA THR A 85 -40.20 -24.10 37.50
C THR A 85 -38.76 -23.65 37.73
N PHE A 86 -38.19 -22.98 36.73
CA PHE A 86 -36.86 -22.38 36.83
C PHE A 86 -36.99 -20.87 36.96
N ASP A 87 -36.22 -20.27 37.87
CA ASP A 87 -36.06 -18.83 37.93
C ASP A 87 -34.93 -18.44 36.97
N HIS A 88 -35.34 -17.93 35.81
CA HIS A 88 -34.47 -17.36 34.80
C HIS A 88 -34.71 -15.84 34.76
N ALA A 89 -33.67 -15.07 34.43
CA ALA A 89 -33.74 -13.62 34.30
C ALA A 89 -32.75 -13.16 33.24
N VAL A 90 -33.19 -12.21 32.40
CA VAL A 90 -32.38 -11.65 31.32
C VAL A 90 -31.34 -10.67 31.89
N ASP A 91 -30.07 -10.90 31.58
CA ASP A 91 -28.97 -9.99 31.91
C ASP A 91 -28.89 -8.83 30.91
N ASN A 92 -29.62 -7.75 31.19
CA ASN A 92 -29.64 -6.56 30.34
C ASN A 92 -28.30 -5.80 30.34
N ASP A 93 -27.52 -5.87 31.40
CA ASP A 93 -26.25 -5.16 31.52
C ASP A 93 -25.19 -5.79 30.62
N ALA A 94 -25.17 -7.11 30.51
CA ALA A 94 -24.32 -7.83 29.57
C ALA A 94 -24.62 -7.46 28.11
N PHE A 95 -25.89 -7.40 27.71
CA PHE A 95 -26.27 -6.97 26.35
C PHE A 95 -25.85 -5.53 26.07
N LYS A 96 -26.07 -4.61 27.02
CA LYS A 96 -25.63 -3.22 26.90
C LYS A 96 -24.10 -3.11 26.79
N ALA A 97 -23.35 -3.92 27.53
CA ALA A 97 -21.90 -3.96 27.42
C ALA A 97 -21.42 -4.45 26.04
N MET A 98 -22.13 -5.39 25.42
CA MET A 98 -21.85 -5.84 24.05
C MET A 98 -22.16 -4.75 23.00
N GLU A 99 -23.30 -4.07 23.12
CA GLU A 99 -23.67 -2.93 22.27
C GLU A 99 -22.61 -1.83 22.32
N ASN A 100 -22.17 -1.45 23.53
CA ASN A 100 -21.12 -0.44 23.72
C ASN A 100 -19.80 -0.81 23.03
N LYS A 101 -19.38 -2.07 23.12
CA LYS A 101 -18.15 -2.56 22.46
C LYS A 101 -18.27 -2.48 20.94
N MET A 102 -19.43 -2.80 20.39
CA MET A 102 -19.68 -2.72 18.95
C MET A 102 -19.74 -1.27 18.46
N GLU A 103 -20.24 -0.33 19.26
CA GLU A 103 -20.21 1.09 18.91
C GLU A 103 -18.79 1.67 18.93
N GLN A 104 -17.98 1.32 19.93
CA GLN A 104 -16.57 1.72 20.00
C GLN A 104 -15.77 1.28 18.76
N PHE A 105 -16.06 0.08 18.25
CA PHE A 105 -15.44 -0.44 17.04
C PHE A 105 -15.71 0.41 15.79
N ASN A 106 -16.94 0.93 15.65
CA ASN A 106 -17.32 1.80 14.54
C ASN A 106 -16.54 3.13 14.51
N ILE A 107 -16.11 3.62 15.68
CA ILE A 107 -15.31 4.85 15.78
C ILE A 107 -13.88 4.60 15.28
N ILE A 108 -13.31 3.44 15.61
CA ILE A 108 -11.95 3.06 15.23
C ILE A 108 -11.84 2.82 13.71
N SER A 109 -12.84 2.18 13.11
CA SER A 109 -12.83 1.83 11.68
C SER A 109 -12.90 3.04 10.74
N LYS A 110 -13.54 4.14 11.16
CA LYS A 110 -13.70 5.38 10.36
C LYS A 110 -12.43 6.23 10.21
N ARG A 111 -11.37 5.97 10.98
CA ARG A 111 -10.15 6.81 10.99
C ARG A 111 -9.16 6.55 9.84
N ARG A 112 -9.50 5.69 8.87
CA ARG A 112 -8.58 5.35 7.77
C ARG A 112 -8.66 6.40 6.66
N LYS A 113 -7.59 7.20 6.51
CA LYS A 113 -7.39 8.05 5.33
C LYS A 113 -7.00 7.15 4.15
N SER A 114 -7.67 7.34 3.01
CA SER A 114 -7.31 6.67 1.77
C SER A 114 -5.88 7.01 1.37
N PHE A 115 -5.06 6.01 1.06
CA PHE A 115 -3.75 6.23 0.44
C PHE A 115 -3.97 6.47 -1.06
N SER A 116 -4.49 7.65 -1.41
CA SER A 116 -4.56 8.08 -2.80
C SER A 116 -3.32 8.90 -3.12
N LYS A 117 -2.26 8.22 -3.53
CA LYS A 117 -1.19 8.83 -4.32
C LYS A 117 -0.94 7.95 -5.53
N ASN A 118 -1.70 8.22 -6.58
CA ASN A 118 -1.69 7.52 -7.87
C ASN A 118 -0.48 7.92 -8.73
N LYS A 119 0.68 8.13 -8.11
CA LYS A 119 1.88 8.64 -8.78
C LYS A 119 2.95 7.57 -8.77
N LYS A 120 3.28 7.03 -9.94
CA LYS A 120 4.36 6.06 -10.13
C LYS A 120 5.58 6.78 -10.69
N LEU A 121 6.75 6.57 -10.08
CA LEU A 121 8.00 6.99 -10.69
C LEU A 121 8.37 5.96 -11.77
N LYS A 122 8.59 6.42 -13.00
CA LYS A 122 9.11 5.60 -14.11
C LYS A 122 10.46 6.16 -14.56
N LEU A 123 11.37 5.25 -14.88
CA LEU A 123 12.63 5.57 -15.54
C LEU A 123 12.39 5.43 -17.06
N GLN A 124 12.51 6.50 -17.83
CA GLN A 124 12.36 6.47 -19.28
C GLN A 124 13.70 6.77 -19.94
N SER A 125 14.09 5.97 -20.94
CA SER A 125 15.29 6.23 -21.74
C SER A 125 15.08 7.47 -22.62
N VAL A 126 16.07 8.35 -22.66
CA VAL A 126 16.06 9.59 -23.45
C VAL A 126 16.92 9.41 -24.69
N ASP A 127 16.40 9.85 -25.84
CA ASP A 127 17.13 9.75 -27.09
C ASP A 127 18.33 10.72 -27.11
N ARG A 128 19.48 10.22 -27.52
CA ARG A 128 20.75 10.95 -27.41
C ARG A 128 20.94 11.88 -28.61
N PRO A 129 21.40 13.14 -28.42
CA PRO A 129 21.86 13.96 -29.53
C PRO A 129 23.08 13.33 -30.22
N SER A 130 22.96 13.14 -31.54
CA SER A 130 24.02 12.59 -32.40
C SER A 130 25.34 13.36 -32.26
N VAL A 131 26.44 12.63 -32.02
CA VAL A 131 27.78 13.22 -31.92
C VAL A 131 28.32 13.46 -33.34
N SER A 132 28.78 14.69 -33.61
CA SER A 132 29.39 15.04 -34.89
C SER A 132 30.54 14.08 -35.26
N PRO A 133 30.56 13.52 -36.49
CA PRO A 133 31.63 12.63 -36.96
C PRO A 133 33.03 13.24 -36.88
N SER A 134 33.13 14.57 -36.92
CA SER A 134 34.39 15.32 -36.81
C SER A 134 35.05 15.17 -35.44
N TYR A 135 34.26 15.02 -34.37
CA TYR A 135 34.77 14.81 -33.02
C TYR A 135 35.50 13.46 -32.88
N ARG A 136 35.00 12.41 -33.54
CA ARG A 136 35.62 11.07 -33.57
C ARG A 136 36.94 11.03 -34.36
N LYS A 137 37.24 12.08 -35.14
CA LYS A 137 38.49 12.19 -35.91
C LYS A 137 39.62 12.85 -35.11
N ILE A 138 39.34 13.42 -33.93
CA ILE A 138 40.37 14.05 -33.10
C ILE A 138 41.35 12.96 -32.62
N PRO A 139 42.67 13.09 -32.87
CA PRO A 139 43.65 12.05 -32.54
C PRO A 139 43.59 11.59 -31.08
N ILE A 140 43.45 12.54 -30.15
CA ILE A 140 43.39 12.26 -28.71
C ILE A 140 42.16 11.44 -28.31
N VAL A 141 41.04 11.60 -29.03
CA VAL A 141 39.79 10.86 -28.78
C VAL A 141 39.94 9.42 -29.24
N ARG A 142 40.68 9.18 -30.34
CA ARG A 142 40.96 7.83 -30.86
C ARG A 142 41.99 7.08 -30.02
N THR A 143 43.07 7.73 -29.61
CA THR A 143 44.16 7.10 -28.86
C THR A 143 43.76 6.74 -27.43
N GLU A 144 42.99 7.59 -26.77
CA GLU A 144 42.58 7.43 -25.37
C GLU A 144 41.15 6.88 -25.23
N LEU A 145 40.50 6.50 -26.35
CA LEU A 145 39.13 5.98 -26.41
C LEU A 145 38.11 6.84 -25.64
N LEU A 146 38.24 8.16 -25.73
CA LEU A 146 37.40 9.15 -25.05
C LEU A 146 36.05 9.30 -25.79
N THR A 147 35.32 8.21 -25.97
CA THR A 147 33.94 8.21 -26.46
C THR A 147 33.10 8.97 -25.43
N LYS A 148 32.36 10.02 -25.82
CA LYS A 148 31.60 10.86 -24.87
C LYS A 148 30.48 10.06 -24.19
N PHE A 149 30.82 9.22 -23.22
CA PHE A 149 29.90 8.35 -22.50
C PHE A 149 28.94 7.58 -23.41
N GLU A 150 29.33 7.23 -24.64
CA GLU A 150 28.44 6.59 -25.64
C GLU A 150 27.87 5.25 -25.16
N ASP A 151 28.56 4.62 -24.21
CA ASP A 151 28.18 3.42 -23.49
C ASP A 151 27.17 3.62 -22.35
N ILE A 152 26.87 4.87 -21.98
CA ILE A 152 25.94 5.20 -20.90
C ILE A 152 24.61 5.67 -21.50
N GLU A 153 23.58 4.88 -21.30
CA GLU A 153 22.20 5.21 -21.63
C GLU A 153 21.68 6.34 -20.73
N GLN A 154 21.13 7.39 -21.34
CA GLN A 154 20.53 8.49 -20.61
C GLN A 154 19.11 8.13 -20.22
N HIS A 155 18.78 8.33 -18.96
CA HIS A 155 17.47 8.04 -18.41
C HIS A 155 16.93 9.29 -17.71
N GLN A 156 15.64 9.55 -17.86
CA GLN A 156 14.91 10.59 -17.16
C GLN A 156 13.90 9.95 -16.22
N VAL A 157 13.80 10.50 -15.01
CA VAL A 157 12.77 10.12 -14.05
C VAL A 157 11.52 10.93 -14.37
N ILE A 158 10.42 10.24 -14.67
CA ILE A 158 9.12 10.85 -14.94
C ILE A 158 8.14 10.37 -13.89
N LEU A 159 7.32 11.30 -13.42
CA LEU A 159 6.21 11.01 -12.53
C LEU A 159 5.00 10.70 -13.42
N ASP A 160 4.67 9.43 -13.52
CA ASP A 160 3.50 8.95 -14.25
C ASP A 160 2.28 8.99 -13.34
N GLU A 161 1.19 9.56 -13.82
CA GLU A 161 -0.10 9.53 -13.12
C GLU A 161 -0.80 8.24 -13.55
N LEU A 162 -0.93 7.29 -12.61
CA LEU A 162 -1.79 6.14 -12.82
C LEU A 162 -3.22 6.68 -12.89
N LEU A 163 -3.73 6.88 -14.11
CA LEU A 163 -5.16 6.92 -14.36
C LEU A 163 -5.71 5.61 -13.78
N GLU A 164 -6.62 5.72 -12.82
CA GLU A 164 -7.37 4.57 -12.33
C GLU A 164 -8.09 3.96 -13.53
N ASP A 165 -7.61 2.83 -14.03
CA ASP A 165 -8.38 1.99 -14.93
C ASP A 165 -9.68 1.65 -14.19
N ILE A 166 -10.77 2.21 -14.71
CA ILE A 166 -12.16 2.14 -14.21
C ILE A 166 -12.59 0.68 -14.03
#